data_AF-A0AAE3IQ01-F1
#
_entry.id   AF-A0AAE3IQ01-F1
#
_cell.length_a   1.000
_cell.length_b   1.000
_cell.length_c   1.000
_cell.angle_alpha   90.00
_cell.angle_beta   90.00
_cell.angle_gamma   90.00
#
_symmetry.space_group_name_H-M   'P 1'
#
loop_
_entity.id
_entity.type
_entity.pdbx_description
1 polymer ?
#
loop_
_entity_poly.entity_id
_entity_poly.type
_entity_poly.pdbx_seq_one_letter_code
_entity_poly.pdbx_strand_id
1 'polypeptide(L)' 'MSEKKWAVLIFAIILLAYIIPYTLLTNVAAWYGSFLFWIVLTVGIIGINFFMTKDWGK' A
#
# COMPACT_ATOMS: atom_id res chain seq x y z
N MET A 1 -12.15 0.49 14.14
CA MET A 1 -12.44 -0.11 12.81
C MET A 1 -12.49 -1.61 12.98
N SER A 2 -13.35 -2.34 12.26
CA SER A 2 -13.30 -3.81 12.26
C SER A 2 -12.03 -4.28 11.52
N GLU A 3 -11.37 -5.32 12.03
CA GLU A 3 -10.20 -5.97 11.40
C GLU A 3 -10.44 -6.29 9.93
N LYS A 4 -11.67 -6.66 9.57
CA LYS A 4 -12.08 -6.91 8.17
C LYS A 4 -11.88 -5.69 7.27
N LYS A 5 -12.12 -4.46 7.77
CA LYS A 5 -11.90 -3.23 6.99
C LYS A 5 -10.42 -3.00 6.71
N TRP A 6 -9.54 -3.28 7.68
CA TRP A 6 -8.10 -3.20 7.47
C TRP A 6 -7.60 -4.25 6.48
N ALA A 7 -8.11 -5.48 6.58
CA ALA A 7 -7.78 -6.54 5.63
C ALA A 7 -8.17 -6.15 4.18
N VAL A 8 -9.38 -5.60 3.98
CA VAL A 8 -9.81 -5.12 2.66
C VAL A 8 -8.94 -3.96 2.16
N LEU A 9 -8.56 -3.03 3.04
CA LEU A 9 -7.71 -1.91 2.67
C LEU A 9 -6.30 -2.36 2.25
N ILE A 10 -5.69 -3.27 3.02
CA ILE A 10 -4.39 -3.86 2.68
C ILE A 10 -4.48 -4.62 1.35
N PHE A 11 -5.54 -5.40 1.16
CA PHE A 11 -5.76 -6.14 -0.09
C PHE A 11 -5.86 -5.18 -1.30
N ALA A 12 -6.58 -4.06 -1.16
CA ALA A 12 -6.64 -3.04 -2.21
C ALA A 12 -5.26 -2.43 -2.51
N ILE A 13 -4.45 -2.14 -1.49
CA ILE A 13 -3.08 -1.62 -1.67
C ILE A 13 -2.20 -2.63 -2.42
N ILE A 14 -2.30 -3.92 -2.07
CA ILE A 14 -1.58 -4.99 -2.78
C ILE A 14 -1.98 -5.02 -4.24
N LEU A 15 -3.29 -4.99 -4.55
CA LEU A 15 -3.76 -4.96 -5.93
C LEU A 15 -3.20 -3.77 -6.70
N LEU A 16 -3.19 -2.57 -6.10
CA LEU A 16 -2.62 -1.37 -6.72
C LEU A 16 -1.11 -1.51 -6.96
N ALA A 17 -0.38 -2.12 -6.04
CA ALA A 17 1.06 -2.35 -6.16
C ALA A 17 1.43 -3.26 -7.33
N TYR A 18 0.53 -4.15 -7.75
CA TYR A 18 0.70 -4.98 -8.94
C TYR A 18 0.11 -4.30 -10.19
N ILE A 19 -1.14 -3.84 -10.13
CA ILE A 19 -1.82 -3.35 -11.33
C ILE A 19 -1.14 -2.11 -11.90
N ILE A 20 -0.88 -1.08 -11.08
CA ILE A 20 -0.46 0.24 -11.58
C ILE A 20 0.93 0.19 -12.26
N PRO A 21 1.97 -0.43 -11.68
CA PRO A 21 3.29 -0.50 -12.32
C PRO A 21 3.29 -1.27 -13.64
N TYR A 22 2.51 -2.35 -13.72
CA TYR A 22 2.49 -3.25 -14.87
C TYR A 22 1.44 -2.90 -15.93
N THR A 23 0.60 -1.88 -15.70
CA THR A 23 -0.41 -1.43 -16.67
C THR A 23 -0.30 0.05 -17.01
N LEU A 24 -0.44 0.93 -16.02
CA LEU A 24 -0.52 2.38 -16.24
C LEU A 24 0.87 3.03 -16.34
N LEU A 25 1.82 2.56 -15.53
CA LEU A 25 3.18 3.10 -15.50
C LEU A 25 4.16 2.34 -16.39
N THR A 26 3.69 1.38 -17.20
CA THR A 26 4.54 0.52 -18.05
C THR A 26 5.44 1.32 -19.00
N ASN A 27 4.97 2.47 -19.48
CA ASN A 27 5.70 3.34 -20.41
C ASN A 27 6.38 4.53 -19.71
N VAL A 28 6.21 4.67 -18.39
CA VAL A 28 6.92 5.69 -17.61
C VAL A 28 8.30 5.14 -17.29
N ALA A 29 9.33 6.00 -17.35
CA ALA A 29 10.70 5.60 -16.98
C ALA A 29 10.69 4.83 -15.66
N ALA A 30 10.94 3.51 -15.76
CA ALA A 30 10.51 2.51 -14.79
C ALA A 30 11.09 2.73 -13.38
N TRP A 31 12.17 3.51 -13.29
CA TRP A 31 12.89 3.78 -12.05
C TRP A 31 12.37 4.97 -11.24
N TYR A 32 11.74 5.97 -11.87
CA TYR A 32 11.25 7.14 -11.14
C TYR A 32 9.75 7.04 -10.82
N GLY A 33 8.94 6.61 -11.78
CA GLY A 33 7.48 6.52 -11.60
C GLY A 33 7.07 5.41 -10.64
N SER A 34 7.46 4.17 -10.96
CA SER A 34 7.06 2.98 -10.18
C SER A 34 7.68 2.97 -8.78
N PHE A 35 8.92 3.48 -8.63
CA PHE A 35 9.58 3.57 -7.33
C PHE A 35 8.90 4.57 -6.39
N LEU A 36 8.59 5.79 -6.88
CA LEU A 36 7.85 6.78 -6.08
C LEU A 36 6.47 6.24 -5.69
N PHE A 37 5.79 5.56 -6.61
CA PHE A 37 4.49 4.96 -6.35
C PHE A 37 4.58 3.89 -5.25
N TRP A 38 5.55 2.98 -5.33
CA TRP A 38 5.75 1.97 -4.28
C TRP A 38 6.10 2.58 -2.93
N ILE A 39 6.90 3.65 -2.87
CA ILE A 39 7.18 4.36 -1.61
C ILE A 39 5.89 4.83 -0.95
N VAL A 40 4.98 5.45 -1.71
CA VAL A 40 3.70 5.94 -1.18
C VAL A 40 2.87 4.78 -0.61
N LEU A 41 2.78 3.67 -1.34
CA LEU A 41 2.06 2.48 -0.87
C LEU A 41 2.70 1.89 0.40
N THR A 42 4.03 1.81 0.46
CA THR A 42 4.76 1.30 1.63
C THR A 42 4.52 2.18 2.85
N VAL A 43 4.59 3.51 2.72
CA VAL A 43 4.27 4.44 3.82
C VAL A 43 2.82 4.25 4.29
N GLY A 44 1.89 4.04 3.37
CA GLY A 44 0.50 3.71 3.69
C GLY A 44 0.38 2.44 4.53
N ILE A 45 1.04 1.35 4.14
CA ILE A 45 1.05 0.08 4.89
C ILE A 45 1.67 0.24 6.28
N ILE A 46 2.75 1.01 6.41
CA ILE A 46 3.36 1.29 7.72
C ILE A 46 2.36 2.03 8.62
N GLY A 47 1.68 3.05 8.10
CA GLY A 47 0.65 3.77 8.85
C GLY A 47 -0.49 2.86 9.31
N ILE A 48 -0.99 2.00 8.42
CA ILE A 48 -2.02 1.00 8.74
C ILE A 48 -1.56 0.09 9.89
N ASN A 49 -0.36 -0.48 9.77
CA ASN A 49 0.19 -1.35 10.81
C ASN A 49 0.33 -0.61 12.14
N PHE A 50 0.84 0.62 12.14
CA PHE A 50 0.94 1.43 13.34
C PHE A 50 -0.44 1.62 14.01
N PHE A 51 -1.48 1.97 13.26
CA PHE A 51 -2.83 2.11 13.82
C PHE A 51 -3.43 0.80 14.32
N MET A 52 -3.09 -0.33 13.69
CA MET A 52 -3.53 -1.65 14.13
C MET A 52 -2.82 -2.10 15.41
N THR A 53 -1.54 -1.78 15.58
CA THR A 53 -0.72 -2.25 16.71
C THR A 53 -0.64 -1.27 17.88
N LYS A 54 -1.04 -0.01 17.73
CA LYS A 54 -0.93 1.00 18.80
C LYS A 54 -1.68 0.64 20.09
N ASP A 55 -2.72 -0.18 20.00
CA ASP A 55 -3.55 -0.59 21.14
C ASP A 55 -3.29 -2.04 21.58
N TRP A 56 -2.33 -2.76 20.97
CA TRP A 56 -2.06 -4.17 21.27
C TRP A 56 -1.46 -4.45 22.66
N GLY A 57 -1.13 -3.43 23.44
CA GLY A 57 -0.58 -3.54 24.79
C GLY A 57 -1.36 -2.78 25.86
N LYS A 58 -2.57 -2.32 25.56
CA LYS A 58 -3.54 -1.85 26.58
C LYS A 58 -4.45 -3.00 26.97
#